data_AF-A0A8T1H0P4-F1
#
_entry.id   AF-A0A8T1H0P4-F1
#
_cell.length_a   1.000
_cell.length_b   1.000
_cell.length_c   1.000
_cell.angle_alpha   90.00
_cell.angle_beta   90.00
_cell.angle_gamma   90.00
#
_symmetry.space_group_name_H-M   'P 1'
#
loop_
_entity.id
_entity.type
_entity.pdbx_description
1 polymer ?
#
loop_
_entity_poly.entity_id
_entity_poly.type
_entity_poly.pdbx_seq_one_letter_code
_entity_poly.pdbx_strand_id
1 'polypeptide(L)' 'MMNDEWIQLFKPIPKRKADWPALANELQYPVNSVSTSQVAEDSVSLLLALGYENETYPSTMSLQYWNPHEAGAALQK' A
#
# COMPACT_ATOMS: atom_id res chain seq x y z
N MET A 1 4.72 -7.58 -5.12
CA MET A 1 4.61 -6.64 -3.99
C MET A 1 5.67 -5.52 -3.91
N MET A 2 6.88 -5.72 -3.34
CA MET A 2 7.77 -4.58 -2.99
C MET A 2 8.49 -3.89 -4.17
N ASN A 3 8.41 -4.48 -5.36
CA ASN A 3 9.01 -3.95 -6.59
C ASN A 3 7.96 -3.39 -7.55
N ASP A 4 6.68 -3.35 -7.16
CA ASP A 4 5.64 -2.77 -7.98
C ASP A 4 5.77 -1.23 -7.99
N GLU A 5 5.62 -0.61 -9.16
CA GLU A 5 5.76 0.84 -9.34
C GLU A 5 4.83 1.63 -8.40
N TRP A 6 3.65 1.10 -8.10
CA TRP A 6 2.72 1.64 -7.11
C TRP A 6 3.35 1.70 -5.71
N ILE A 7 3.93 0.60 -5.24
CA ILE A 7 4.52 0.50 -3.89
C ILE A 7 5.77 1.37 -3.77
N GLN A 8 6.52 1.56 -4.87
CA GLN A 8 7.67 2.45 -4.88
C GLN A 8 7.32 3.93 -4.67
N LEU A 9 6.09 4.37 -4.99
CA LEU A 9 5.64 5.75 -4.74
C LEU A 9 5.72 6.12 -3.25
N PHE A 10 5.52 5.14 -2.37
CA PHE A 10 5.51 5.31 -0.92
C PHE A 10 6.93 5.31 -0.32
N LYS A 11 7.95 4.98 -1.14
CA LYS A 11 9.35 4.82 -0.71
C LYS A 11 9.45 4.03 0.61
N PRO A 12 9.02 2.76 0.62
CA PRO A 12 8.95 1.99 1.84
C PRO A 12 10.37 1.73 2.39
N ILE A 13 10.60 2.12 3.64
CA ILE A 13 11.85 1.89 4.35
C ILE A 13 11.62 0.79 5.39
N PRO A 14 12.42 -0.29 5.42
CA PRO A 14 12.32 -1.31 6.45
C PRO A 14 12.73 -0.71 7.81
N LYS A 15 11.82 -0.74 8.79
CA LYS A 15 12.05 -0.20 10.14
C LYS A 15 11.94 -1.25 11.23
N ARG A 16 11.04 -2.21 11.05
CA ARG A 16 10.77 -3.29 12.00
C ARG A 16 10.42 -4.58 11.26
N LYS A 17 10.32 -5.69 12.00
CA LYS A 17 9.80 -6.95 11.43
C LYS A 17 8.31 -6.83 11.20
N ALA A 18 7.81 -7.63 10.25
CA ALA A 18 6.38 -7.75 9.99
C ALA A 18 5.62 -8.20 11.25
N ASP A 19 4.53 -7.51 11.53
CA ASP A 19 3.50 -7.90 12.48
C ASP A 19 2.49 -8.79 11.75
N TRP A 20 2.67 -10.11 11.89
CA TRP A 20 1.84 -11.12 11.23
C TRP A 20 0.35 -11.02 11.61
N PRO A 21 -0.03 -10.83 12.89
CA PRO A 21 -1.42 -10.54 13.27
C PRO A 21 -2.02 -9.32 12.56
N ALA A 22 -1.30 -8.19 12.53
CA ALA A 22 -1.79 -7.00 11.84
C ALA A 22 -1.92 -7.24 10.33
N LEU A 23 -0.94 -7.90 9.73
CA LEU A 23 -0.95 -8.25 8.31
C LEU A 23 -2.14 -9.16 7.96
N ALA A 24 -2.43 -10.16 8.79
CA ALA A 24 -3.56 -11.06 8.59
C ALA A 24 -4.90 -10.32 8.70
N ASN A 25 -4.99 -9.29 9.55
CA ASN A 25 -6.17 -8.42 9.63
C ASN A 25 -6.33 -7.59 8.34
N GLU A 26 -5.27 -6.91 7.89
CA GLU A 26 -5.31 -6.10 6.67
C GLU A 26 -5.67 -6.94 5.44
N LEU A 27 -5.13 -8.16 5.31
CA LEU A 27 -5.42 -9.05 4.17
C LEU A 27 -6.84 -9.65 4.18
N GLN A 28 -7.54 -9.63 5.32
CA GLN A 28 -8.93 -10.10 5.40
C GLN A 28 -9.92 -9.10 4.79
N TYR A 29 -9.54 -7.82 4.68
CA TYR A 29 -10.36 -6.83 4.03
C TYR A 29 -9.92 -6.72 2.57
N PRO A 30 -10.78 -7.05 1.58
CA PRO A 30 -10.45 -6.79 0.20
C PRO A 30 -10.26 -5.29 0.05
N VAL A 31 -9.13 -4.89 -0.54
CA VAL A 31 -8.90 -3.52 -1.00
C VAL A 31 -10.06 -3.17 -1.92
N ASN A 32 -11.00 -2.38 -1.39
CA ASN A 32 -12.13 -1.96 -2.18
C ASN A 32 -11.59 -0.87 -3.11
N SER A 33 -11.26 -1.25 -4.34
CA SER A 33 -10.70 -0.41 -5.41
C SER A 33 -11.67 0.67 -5.91
N VAL A 34 -12.36 1.36 -5.00
CA VAL A 34 -13.35 2.40 -5.29
C VAL A 34 -12.66 3.73 -5.59
N SER A 35 -11.50 3.99 -4.98
CA SER A 35 -10.70 5.20 -5.21
C SER A 35 -9.21 4.93 -5.01
N THR A 36 -8.37 5.54 -5.83
CA THR A 36 -6.91 5.43 -5.75
C THR A 36 -6.37 5.98 -4.43
N SER A 37 -7.07 6.93 -3.80
CA SER A 37 -6.74 7.41 -2.45
C SER A 37 -7.00 6.35 -1.38
N GLN A 38 -8.09 5.60 -1.49
CA GLN A 38 -8.38 4.50 -0.55
C GLN A 38 -7.31 3.41 -0.68
N VAL A 39 -6.97 3.04 -1.91
CA VAL A 39 -5.89 2.07 -2.16
C VAL A 39 -4.56 2.57 -1.59
N ALA A 40 -4.32 3.88 -1.59
CA ALA A 40 -3.11 4.45 -1.02
C ALA A 40 -3.08 4.38 0.52
N GLU A 41 -4.21 4.63 1.18
CA GLU A 41 -4.35 4.45 2.63
C GLU A 41 -4.16 2.98 3.02
N ASP A 42 -4.82 2.06 2.30
CA ASP A 42 -4.69 0.62 2.51
C ASP A 42 -3.23 0.16 2.29
N SER A 43 -2.54 0.75 1.31
CA SER A 43 -1.12 0.48 1.06
C SER A 43 -0.23 0.90 2.22
N VAL A 44 -0.50 2.06 2.83
CA VAL A 44 0.24 2.53 4.01
C VAL A 44 0.03 1.58 5.19
N SER A 45 -1.21 1.19 5.48
CA SER A 45 -1.53 0.23 6.55
C SER A 45 -0.81 -1.10 6.35
N LEU A 46 -0.81 -1.61 5.12
CA LEU A 46 -0.15 -2.86 4.78
C LEU A 46 1.37 -2.77 4.91
N LEU A 47 2.00 -1.69 4.46
CA LEU A 47 3.43 -1.45 4.64
C LEU A 47 3.80 -1.42 6.12
N LEU A 48 3.01 -0.71 6.95
CA LEU A 48 3.22 -0.63 8.40
C LEU A 48 3.11 -2.00 9.08
N ALA A 49 2.16 -2.83 8.66
CA ALA A 49 1.99 -4.20 9.13
C ALA A 49 3.15 -5.11 8.69
N LEU A 50 3.69 -4.91 7.49
CA LEU A 50 4.91 -5.58 7.03
C LEU A 50 6.19 -5.08 7.71
N GLY A 51 6.10 -4.01 8.51
CA GLY A 51 7.22 -3.42 9.23
C GLY A 51 8.01 -2.37 8.43
N TYR A 52 7.41 -1.87 7.36
CA TYR A 52 7.91 -0.77 6.55
C TYR A 52 7.22 0.52 6.94
N GLU A 53 7.98 1.62 7.00
CA GLU A 53 7.41 2.95 7.08
C GLU A 53 7.57 3.65 5.74
N ASN A 54 6.59 4.46 5.38
CA ASN A 54 6.62 5.31 4.19
C ASN A 54 7.45 6.56 4.50
N GLU A 55 8.53 6.78 3.76
CA GLU A 55 9.34 8.00 3.89
C GLU A 55 8.54 9.24 3.47
N THR A 56 7.65 9.08 2.49
CA THR A 56 6.82 10.16 1.98
C THR A 56 5.49 9.58 1.51
N TYR A 57 4.40 10.25 1.86
CA TYR A 57 3.11 9.95 1.27
C TYR A 57 3.09 10.42 -0.19
N PRO A 58 2.62 9.60 -1.16
CA PRO A 58 2.53 9.99 -2.55
C PRO A 58 1.66 11.25 -2.73
N SER A 59 2.04 12.12 -3.66
CA SER A 59 1.23 13.30 -3.94
C SER A 59 -0.13 12.91 -4.54
N THR A 60 -1.18 13.68 -4.28
CA THR A 60 -2.50 13.47 -4.89
C THR A 60 -2.43 13.45 -6.41
N MET A 61 -1.53 14.26 -7.00
CA MET A 61 -1.25 14.23 -8.43
C MET A 61 -0.66 12.90 -8.89
N SER A 62 0.24 12.28 -8.12
CA SER A 62 0.74 10.95 -8.44
C SER A 62 -0.37 9.91 -8.36
N LEU A 63 -1.23 9.98 -7.33
CA LEU A 63 -2.33 9.03 -7.12
C LEU A 63 -3.40 9.12 -8.24
N GLN A 64 -3.78 10.31 -8.70
CA GLN A 64 -4.78 10.47 -9.76
C GLN A 64 -4.33 9.91 -11.13
N TYR A 65 -3.03 9.72 -11.36
CA TYR A 65 -2.54 9.11 -12.60
C TYR A 65 -2.71 7.58 -12.62
N TRP A 66 -3.08 6.97 -11.49
CA TRP A 66 -3.22 5.52 -11.34
C TRP A 66 -4.70 5.11 -11.34
N ASN A 67 -4.98 3.99 -12.01
CA ASN A 67 -6.28 3.35 -11.92
C ASN A 67 -6.43 2.63 -10.56
N PRO A 68 -7.55 2.81 -9.82
CA PRO A 68 -7.78 2.14 -8.55
C PRO A 68 -7.66 0.61 -8.62
N HIS A 69 -8.08 -0.01 -9.73
CA HIS A 69 -7.99 -1.46 -9.93
C HIS A 69 -6.56 -1.93 -10.15
N GLU A 70 -5.75 -1.17 -10.90
CA GLU A 70 -4.34 -1.50 -11.13
C GLU A 70 -3.53 -1.36 -9.83
N ALA A 71 -3.77 -0.28 -9.09
CA ALA A 71 -3.18 -0.06 -7.77
C ALA A 71 -3.58 -1.16 -6.77
N GLY A 72 -4.87 -1.53 -6.74
CA GLY A 72 -5.37 -2.60 -5.88
C GLY A 72 -4.78 -3.97 -6.23
N ALA A 73 -4.64 -4.27 -7.52
CA ALA A 73 -4.00 -5.49 -7.99
C ALA A 73 -2.50 -5.53 -7.64
N ALA A 74 -1.79 -4.41 -7.72
CA ALA A 74 -0.40 -4.31 -7.29
C ALA A 74 -0.22 -4.56 -5.78
N LEU A 75 -1.24 -4.22 -4.97
CA LEU A 75 -1.22 -4.48 -3.53
C LEU A 75 -1.46 -5.97 -3.18
N GLN A 76 -2.22 -6.69 -4.01
CA GLN A 76 -2.58 -8.10 -3.80
C GLN A 76 -1.64 -9.11 -4.47
N LYS A 77 -0.62 -8.65 -5.23
CA LYS A 77 0.38 -9.50 -5.91
C LYS A 77 1.57 -9.89 -5.03
#